data_AF-I2GRW6-F1
#
_entry.id   AF-I2GRW6-F1
#
_cell.length_a   1.000
_cell.length_b   1.000
_cell.length_c   1.000
_cell.angle_alpha   90.00
_cell.angle_beta   90.00
_cell.angle_gamma   90.00
#
_symmetry.space_group_name_H-M   'P 1'
#
loop_
_entity.id
_entity.type
_entity.pdbx_description
1 polymer ?
#
loop_
_entity_poly.entity_id
_entity_poly.type
_entity_poly.pdbx_seq_one_letter_code
_entity_poly.pdbx_strand_id
1 'polypeptide(L)'
;MMKQQYATWLLIALFCISKPVSAMPTDSLDWDNVTPDRATLLRKLQALPCGIRAADSKATVLQKIEVYLAGYRPDPAFPEDTYAKAAVEQALRGAKTGGYGIGAVLVDTKGKIIHGAYNEQLQTGRSDLHAEMALLTQFETLPQFRKYQTKGNFTGEGNTIYTEQLTLYTSAEPCPMCFIRVAIVGVETRYVTTGPDDGMNARASCLPPFWYQLSQKHKVLAARSAPVLQRMAHCLFYSFLLD
;
A
#
# COMPACT_ATOMS: atom_id res chain seq x y z
N MET A 1 11.20 -36.40 -77.98
CA MET A 1 11.38 -36.99 -76.63
C MET A 1 11.46 -35.85 -75.62
N MET A 2 10.32 -35.46 -75.04
CA MET A 2 10.22 -34.42 -74.00
C MET A 2 10.52 -35.03 -72.62
N LYS A 3 11.43 -34.39 -71.87
CA LYS A 3 11.75 -34.73 -70.48
C LYS A 3 10.72 -34.07 -69.55
N GLN A 4 10.08 -34.86 -68.71
CA GLN A 4 9.12 -34.42 -67.71
C GLN A 4 9.88 -34.15 -66.39
N GLN A 5 9.98 -32.89 -65.99
CA GLN A 5 10.53 -32.48 -64.68
C GLN A 5 9.41 -32.56 -63.63
N TYR A 6 9.60 -33.39 -62.61
CA TYR A 6 8.74 -33.40 -61.42
C TYR A 6 9.21 -32.33 -60.44
N ALA A 7 8.34 -31.38 -60.14
CA ALA A 7 8.54 -30.35 -59.12
C ALA A 7 8.18 -30.93 -57.73
N THR A 8 9.17 -31.09 -56.86
CA THR A 8 8.98 -31.38 -55.44
C THR A 8 8.62 -30.09 -54.69
N TRP A 9 7.39 -30.00 -54.19
CA TRP A 9 6.95 -28.95 -53.27
C TRP A 9 7.43 -29.29 -51.85
N LEU A 10 8.31 -28.48 -51.27
CA LEU A 10 8.63 -28.52 -49.85
C LEU A 10 7.51 -27.83 -49.06
N LEU A 11 6.73 -28.59 -48.30
CA LEU A 11 5.84 -28.07 -47.26
C LEU A 11 6.68 -27.69 -46.04
N ILE A 12 6.89 -26.38 -45.82
CA ILE A 12 7.46 -25.86 -44.58
C ILE A 12 6.32 -25.78 -43.56
N ALA A 13 6.29 -26.72 -42.61
CA ALA A 13 5.42 -26.64 -41.45
C ALA A 13 5.97 -25.56 -40.50
N LEU A 14 5.29 -24.40 -40.43
CA LEU A 14 5.50 -23.46 -39.34
C LEU A 14 4.98 -24.09 -38.04
N PHE A 15 5.90 -24.61 -37.23
CA PHE A 15 5.63 -24.91 -35.83
C PHE A 15 5.44 -23.58 -35.09
N CYS A 16 4.19 -23.18 -34.88
CA CYS A 16 3.85 -22.20 -33.86
C CYS A 16 4.20 -22.81 -32.50
N ILE A 17 5.39 -22.51 -32.00
CA ILE A 17 5.78 -22.78 -30.61
C ILE A 17 4.93 -21.83 -29.76
N SER A 18 3.75 -22.28 -29.33
CA SER A 18 3.04 -21.66 -28.22
C SER A 18 3.96 -21.78 -27.00
N LYS A 19 4.54 -20.66 -26.57
CA LYS A 19 5.18 -20.60 -25.26
C LYS A 19 4.14 -21.09 -24.24
N PRO A 20 4.48 -22.01 -23.33
CA PRO A 20 3.57 -22.35 -22.26
C PRO A 20 3.25 -21.05 -21.54
N VAL A 21 1.94 -20.76 -21.39
CA VAL A 21 1.47 -19.75 -20.45
C VAL A 21 2.11 -20.15 -19.12
N SER A 22 3.10 -19.35 -18.68
CA SER A 22 3.66 -19.51 -17.34
C SER A 22 2.48 -19.59 -16.40
N ALA A 23 2.41 -20.66 -15.61
CA ALA A 23 1.45 -20.73 -14.53
C ALA A 23 1.49 -19.38 -13.80
N MET A 24 0.33 -18.73 -13.68
CA MET A 24 0.24 -17.54 -12.84
C MET A 24 0.84 -17.91 -11.47
N PRO A 25 1.63 -17.04 -10.85
CA PRO A 25 2.13 -17.32 -9.51
C PRO A 25 0.92 -17.72 -8.66
N THR A 26 0.94 -18.92 -8.10
CA THR A 26 -0.03 -19.27 -7.07
C THR A 26 0.14 -18.22 -5.99
N ASP A 27 -0.87 -17.36 -5.81
CA ASP A 27 -0.94 -16.41 -4.71
C ASP A 27 -0.77 -17.21 -3.43
N SER A 28 0.47 -17.26 -2.92
CA SER A 28 0.76 -17.89 -1.65
C SER A 28 0.25 -16.92 -0.60
N LEU A 29 -1.02 -17.12 -0.21
CA LEU A 29 -1.60 -16.49 0.96
C LEU A 29 -0.61 -16.66 2.12
N ASP A 30 0.03 -15.56 2.51
CA ASP A 30 0.80 -15.52 3.74
C ASP A 30 -0.20 -15.50 4.89
N TRP A 31 -0.53 -16.68 5.40
CA TRP A 31 -1.53 -16.88 6.45
C TRP A 31 -1.22 -16.08 7.73
N ASP A 32 0.05 -15.75 7.98
CA ASP A 32 0.45 -14.93 9.12
C ASP A 32 -0.10 -13.49 9.00
N ASN A 33 -0.30 -13.02 7.77
CA ASN A 33 -0.87 -11.70 7.46
C ASN A 33 -2.39 -11.71 7.33
N VAL A 34 -3.08 -12.79 7.69
CA VAL A 34 -4.55 -12.86 7.69
C VAL A 34 -5.09 -12.74 9.13
N THR A 35 -6.22 -12.08 9.31
CA THR A 35 -6.99 -12.06 10.56
C THR A 35 -8.44 -12.40 10.26
N PRO A 36 -8.80 -13.69 10.23
CA PRO A 36 -10.10 -14.13 9.73
C PRO A 36 -11.24 -13.88 10.72
N ASP A 37 -10.93 -13.76 12.01
CA ASP A 37 -11.93 -13.67 13.07
C ASP A 37 -11.46 -12.80 14.25
N ARG A 38 -12.45 -12.43 15.08
CA ARG A 38 -12.24 -11.64 16.30
C ARG A 38 -11.29 -12.33 17.29
N ALA A 39 -11.33 -13.65 17.40
CA ALA A 39 -10.48 -14.39 18.34
C ALA A 39 -8.99 -14.28 17.96
N THR A 40 -8.69 -14.37 16.66
CA THR A 40 -7.36 -14.20 16.10
C THR A 40 -6.87 -12.77 16.27
N LEU A 41 -7.73 -11.78 16.00
CA LEU A 41 -7.41 -10.38 16.26
C LEU A 41 -7.06 -10.15 17.74
N LEU A 42 -7.87 -10.66 18.67
CA LEU A 42 -7.62 -10.51 20.10
C LEU A 42 -6.28 -11.12 20.52
N ARG A 43 -5.93 -12.31 20.02
CA ARG A 43 -4.60 -12.90 20.30
C ARG A 43 -3.47 -11.98 19.80
N LYS A 44 -3.58 -11.45 18.59
CA LYS A 44 -2.59 -10.51 18.02
C LYS A 44 -2.50 -9.21 18.84
N LEU A 45 -3.63 -8.65 19.26
CA LEU A 45 -3.70 -7.46 20.12
C LEU A 45 -3.10 -7.70 21.52
N GLN A 46 -3.38 -8.84 22.15
CA GLN A 46 -2.83 -9.19 23.46
C GLN A 46 -1.30 -9.39 23.43
N ALA A 47 -0.74 -9.76 22.27
CA ALA A 47 0.69 -9.86 22.07
C ALA A 47 1.38 -8.49 21.89
N LEU A 48 0.63 -7.40 21.69
CA LEU A 48 1.19 -6.05 21.67
C LEU A 48 1.61 -5.64 23.09
N PRO A 49 2.69 -4.85 23.24
CA PRO A 49 3.17 -4.32 24.52
C PRO A 49 2.28 -3.17 25.07
N CYS A 50 0.96 -3.26 24.86
CA CYS A 50 -0.03 -2.26 25.25
C CYS A 50 -0.85 -2.67 26.49
N GLY A 51 -0.66 -3.88 27.02
CA GLY A 51 -1.44 -4.39 28.17
C GLY A 51 -2.91 -4.67 27.84
N ILE A 52 -3.21 -5.04 26.60
CA ILE A 52 -4.56 -5.36 26.13
C ILE A 52 -5.03 -6.70 26.72
N ARG A 53 -6.29 -6.77 27.14
CA ARG A 53 -6.94 -7.93 27.74
C ARG A 53 -8.16 -8.33 26.90
N ALA A 54 -8.53 -9.61 26.92
CA ALA A 54 -9.67 -10.12 26.14
C ALA A 54 -11.02 -9.46 26.49
N ALA A 55 -11.15 -8.93 27.71
CA ALA A 55 -12.34 -8.23 28.19
C ALA A 55 -12.37 -6.73 27.84
N ASP A 56 -11.31 -6.18 27.24
CA ASP A 56 -11.28 -4.77 26.87
C ASP A 56 -12.27 -4.49 25.73
N SER A 57 -13.04 -3.40 25.84
CA SER A 57 -13.84 -2.89 24.74
C SER A 57 -12.95 -2.34 23.62
N LYS A 58 -13.49 -2.19 22.39
CA LYS A 58 -12.76 -1.55 21.28
C LYS A 58 -12.19 -0.19 21.68
N ALA A 59 -12.98 0.66 22.34
CA ALA A 59 -12.53 1.96 22.83
C ALA A 59 -11.34 1.84 23.81
N THR A 60 -11.37 0.85 24.71
CA THR A 60 -10.28 0.59 25.65
C THR A 60 -9.01 0.09 24.94
N VAL A 61 -9.16 -0.79 23.95
CA VAL A 61 -8.06 -1.27 23.11
C VAL A 61 -7.38 -0.10 22.39
N LEU A 62 -8.16 0.73 21.69
CA LEU A 62 -7.64 1.88 20.95
C LEU A 62 -6.97 2.90 21.90
N GLN A 63 -7.52 3.11 23.10
CA GLN A 63 -6.91 3.99 24.10
C GLN A 63 -5.55 3.47 24.60
N LYS A 64 -5.41 2.16 24.80
CA LYS A 64 -4.13 1.55 25.21
C LYS A 64 -3.07 1.66 24.12
N ILE A 65 -3.46 1.46 22.87
CA ILE A 65 -2.59 1.67 21.70
C ILE A 65 -2.15 3.14 21.62
N GLU A 66 -3.07 4.08 21.82
CA GLU A 66 -2.77 5.52 21.85
C GLU A 66 -1.73 5.89 22.92
N VAL A 67 -1.92 5.38 24.15
CA VAL A 67 -0.98 5.60 25.26
C VAL A 67 0.40 5.02 24.93
N TYR A 68 0.44 3.82 24.35
CA TYR A 68 1.71 3.22 23.92
C TYR A 68 2.41 4.06 22.84
N LEU A 69 1.69 4.48 21.79
CA LEU A 69 2.25 5.31 20.70
C LEU A 69 2.73 6.68 21.20
N ALA A 70 2.05 7.27 22.18
CA ALA A 70 2.48 8.54 22.79
C ALA A 70 3.82 8.40 23.53
N GLY A 71 4.06 7.25 24.17
CA GLY A 71 5.32 6.94 24.83
C GLY A 71 6.39 6.32 23.92
N TYR A 72 6.03 5.88 22.72
CA TYR A 72 6.92 5.18 21.81
C TYR A 72 8.02 6.10 21.27
N ARG A 73 9.28 5.66 21.38
CA ARG A 73 10.44 6.33 20.81
C ARG A 73 10.89 5.56 19.56
N PRO A 74 11.00 6.21 18.39
CA PRO A 74 11.52 5.58 17.20
C PRO A 74 12.85 4.88 17.45
N ASP A 75 12.93 3.62 17.05
CA ASP A 75 14.11 2.78 17.26
C ASP A 75 15.16 3.11 16.18
N PRO A 76 16.38 3.56 16.55
CA PRO A 76 17.41 3.93 15.59
C PRO A 76 17.90 2.77 14.72
N ALA A 77 17.63 1.50 15.09
CA ALA A 77 17.89 0.35 14.22
C ALA A 77 16.98 0.31 12.98
N PHE A 78 15.87 1.05 13.01
CA PHE A 78 14.85 1.11 11.97
C PHE A 78 14.76 2.55 11.42
N PRO A 79 15.41 2.88 10.29
CA PRO A 79 15.56 4.27 9.82
C PRO A 79 14.24 4.93 9.39
N GLU A 80 13.19 4.15 9.16
CA GLU A 80 11.87 4.62 8.71
C GLU A 80 10.83 4.61 9.85
N ASP A 81 11.26 4.29 11.07
CA ASP A 81 10.38 4.05 12.22
C ASP A 81 9.59 5.28 12.64
N THR A 82 10.19 6.48 12.54
CA THR A 82 9.50 7.76 12.78
C THR A 82 8.30 7.96 11.85
N TYR A 83 8.46 7.62 10.56
CA TYR A 83 7.40 7.80 9.56
C TYR A 83 6.37 6.68 9.63
N ALA A 84 6.81 5.46 9.90
CA ALA A 84 5.93 4.33 10.18
C ALA A 84 5.03 4.61 11.38
N LYS A 85 5.60 5.13 12.48
CA LYS A 85 4.84 5.56 13.67
C LYS A 85 3.77 6.58 13.29
N ALA A 86 4.13 7.60 12.51
CA ALA A 86 3.20 8.64 12.11
C ALA A 86 2.05 8.09 11.23
N ALA A 87 2.33 7.15 10.33
CA ALA A 87 1.29 6.44 9.56
C ALA A 87 0.38 5.60 10.48
N VAL A 88 0.95 4.88 11.46
CA VAL A 88 0.20 4.10 12.47
C VAL A 88 -0.66 5.02 13.36
N GLU A 89 -0.19 6.21 13.69
CA GLU A 89 -0.98 7.20 14.43
C GLU A 89 -2.18 7.70 13.62
N GLN A 90 -2.04 7.90 12.31
CA GLN A 90 -3.18 8.19 11.45
C GLN A 90 -4.13 6.98 11.37
N ALA A 91 -3.61 5.76 11.29
CA ALA A 91 -4.43 4.54 11.31
C ALA A 91 -5.25 4.45 12.59
N LEU A 92 -4.64 4.73 13.74
CA LEU A 92 -5.34 4.79 15.02
C LEU A 92 -6.45 5.85 15.01
N ARG A 93 -6.19 7.04 14.45
CA ARG A 93 -7.22 8.08 14.29
C ARG A 93 -8.38 7.60 13.43
N GLY A 94 -8.10 6.96 12.29
CA GLY A 94 -9.11 6.37 11.42
C GLY A 94 -9.98 5.33 12.15
N ALA A 95 -9.36 4.44 12.94
CA ALA A 95 -10.10 3.47 13.76
C ALA A 95 -10.98 4.14 14.82
N LYS A 96 -10.47 5.18 15.50
CA LYS A 96 -11.21 5.96 16.52
C LYS A 96 -12.38 6.75 15.92
N THR A 97 -12.33 7.12 14.65
CA THR A 97 -13.42 7.79 13.93
C THR A 97 -14.38 6.81 13.23
N GLY A 98 -14.25 5.49 13.48
CA GLY A 98 -15.14 4.46 12.94
C GLY A 98 -14.75 3.92 11.56
N GLY A 99 -13.55 4.21 11.07
CA GLY A 99 -12.99 3.68 9.83
C GLY A 99 -12.27 2.35 10.02
N TYR A 100 -11.73 1.80 8.92
CA TYR A 100 -10.96 0.55 8.93
C TYR A 100 -9.59 0.65 9.59
N GLY A 101 -9.12 1.83 9.96
CA GLY A 101 -7.84 1.96 10.67
C GLY A 101 -6.63 1.86 9.75
N ILE A 102 -6.66 2.60 8.64
CA ILE A 102 -5.52 2.78 7.73
C ILE A 102 -5.12 4.25 7.76
N GLY A 103 -3.83 4.51 7.80
CA GLY A 103 -3.27 5.85 7.89
C GLY A 103 -2.10 6.05 6.95
N ALA A 104 -1.87 7.29 6.52
CA ALA A 104 -0.75 7.63 5.68
C ALA A 104 -0.17 9.01 6.04
N VAL A 105 1.11 9.21 5.74
CA VAL A 105 1.80 10.50 5.84
C VAL A 105 2.69 10.75 4.64
N LEU A 106 2.82 12.03 4.26
CA LEU A 106 3.67 12.48 3.17
C LEU A 106 4.90 13.14 3.75
N VAL A 107 6.07 12.74 3.26
CA VAL A 107 7.38 13.19 3.76
C VAL A 107 8.16 13.82 2.62
N ASP A 108 8.77 14.99 2.87
CA ASP A 108 9.65 15.63 1.90
C ASP A 108 11.10 15.13 1.99
N THR A 109 11.93 15.51 1.03
CA THR A 109 13.36 15.13 0.97
C THR A 109 14.19 15.61 2.16
N LYS A 110 13.67 16.52 2.99
CA LYS A 110 14.32 16.98 4.23
C LYS A 110 13.88 16.17 5.45
N GLY A 111 13.07 15.13 5.25
CA GLY A 111 12.52 14.30 6.32
C GLY A 111 11.36 14.95 7.08
N LYS A 112 10.77 16.04 6.55
CA LYS A 112 9.62 16.68 7.19
C LYS A 112 8.34 15.99 6.76
N ILE A 113 7.51 15.60 7.73
CA ILE A 113 6.13 15.22 7.47
C ILE A 113 5.35 16.50 7.10
N ILE A 114 4.82 16.55 5.87
CA ILE A 114 4.14 17.73 5.33
C ILE A 114 2.62 17.61 5.28
N HIS A 115 2.10 16.38 5.31
CA HIS A 115 0.67 16.10 5.42
C HIS A 115 0.45 14.69 5.99
N GLY A 116 -0.72 14.47 6.58
CA GLY A 116 -1.13 13.15 7.06
C GLY A 116 -2.65 13.03 7.02
N ALA A 117 -3.14 11.85 6.68
CA ALA A 117 -4.56 11.54 6.63
C ALA A 117 -4.80 10.06 6.93
N TYR A 118 -6.06 9.68 7.06
CA TYR A 118 -6.52 8.32 7.28
C TYR A 118 -7.67 7.99 6.35
N ASN A 119 -8.08 6.72 6.34
CA ASN A 119 -9.18 6.27 5.51
C ASN A 119 -10.52 6.89 5.98
N GLU A 120 -11.31 7.43 5.05
CA GLU A 120 -12.54 8.20 5.34
C GLU A 120 -13.79 7.60 4.67
N GLN A 121 -13.71 6.39 4.10
CA GLN A 121 -14.78 5.84 3.26
C GLN A 121 -16.14 5.79 3.97
N LEU A 122 -16.15 5.35 5.23
CA LEU A 122 -17.37 5.17 6.03
C LEU A 122 -17.91 6.52 6.51
N GLN A 123 -17.02 7.45 6.87
CA GLN A 123 -17.37 8.75 7.42
C GLN A 123 -17.98 9.68 6.37
N THR A 124 -17.50 9.59 5.12
CA THR A 124 -17.94 10.47 4.04
C THR A 124 -18.86 9.77 3.03
N GLY A 125 -19.09 8.47 3.15
CA GLY A 125 -19.81 7.67 2.16
C GLY A 125 -19.11 7.58 0.81
N ARG A 126 -17.77 7.63 0.79
CA ARG A 126 -16.95 7.64 -0.43
C ARG A 126 -16.14 6.35 -0.54
N SER A 127 -16.48 5.50 -1.50
CA SER A 127 -15.80 4.21 -1.70
C SER A 127 -14.30 4.33 -1.99
N ASP A 128 -13.85 5.48 -2.49
CA ASP A 128 -12.48 5.71 -2.93
C ASP A 128 -11.54 6.26 -1.85
N LEU A 129 -12.05 6.84 -0.75
CA LEU A 129 -11.21 7.53 0.26
C LEU A 129 -10.50 6.58 1.23
N HIS A 130 -9.66 5.71 0.68
CA HIS A 130 -8.62 4.98 1.42
C HIS A 130 -7.57 5.97 1.95
N ALA A 131 -6.67 5.55 2.85
CA ALA A 131 -5.73 6.47 3.49
C ALA A 131 -4.82 7.20 2.49
N GLU A 132 -4.29 6.48 1.49
CA GLU A 132 -3.45 7.03 0.43
C GLU A 132 -4.25 8.00 -0.45
N MET A 133 -5.48 7.61 -0.80
CA MET A 133 -6.38 8.41 -1.63
C MET A 133 -6.81 9.69 -0.94
N ALA A 134 -7.22 9.59 0.33
CA ALA A 134 -7.62 10.71 1.17
C ALA A 134 -6.44 11.66 1.36
N LEU A 135 -5.26 11.14 1.69
CA LEU A 135 -4.05 11.95 1.85
C LEU A 135 -3.71 12.74 0.58
N LEU A 136 -3.63 12.07 -0.57
CA LEU A 136 -3.24 12.73 -1.82
C LEU A 136 -4.30 13.73 -2.27
N THR A 137 -5.58 13.37 -2.18
CA THR A 137 -6.70 14.27 -2.52
C THR A 137 -6.70 15.51 -1.64
N GLN A 138 -6.56 15.34 -0.32
CA GLN A 138 -6.50 16.49 0.59
C GLN A 138 -5.26 17.35 0.31
N PHE A 139 -4.08 16.74 0.17
CA PHE A 139 -2.83 17.46 -0.06
C PHE A 139 -2.87 18.29 -1.36
N GLU A 140 -3.43 17.75 -2.43
CA GLU A 140 -3.58 18.40 -3.74
C GLU A 140 -4.44 19.68 -3.70
N THR A 141 -5.30 19.84 -2.69
CA THR A 141 -6.09 21.07 -2.49
C THR A 141 -5.32 22.19 -1.78
N LEU A 142 -4.17 21.87 -1.18
CA LEU A 142 -3.45 22.81 -0.31
C LEU A 142 -2.53 23.73 -1.13
N PRO A 143 -2.39 25.02 -0.75
CA PRO A 143 -1.53 25.96 -1.49
C PRO A 143 -0.08 25.50 -1.68
N GLN A 144 0.49 24.79 -0.70
CA GLN A 144 1.86 24.28 -0.77
C GLN A 144 2.06 23.19 -1.83
N PHE A 145 1.00 22.54 -2.31
CA PHE A 145 1.10 21.52 -3.36
C PHE A 145 1.72 22.09 -4.64
N ARG A 146 1.54 23.38 -4.92
CA ARG A 146 2.14 24.06 -6.09
C ARG A 146 3.66 23.89 -6.18
N LYS A 147 4.36 23.73 -5.04
CA LYS A 147 5.80 23.46 -5.02
C LYS A 147 6.16 22.06 -5.55
N TYR A 148 5.24 21.11 -5.39
CA TYR A 148 5.44 19.70 -5.69
C TYR A 148 4.76 19.27 -6.99
N GLN A 149 4.08 20.17 -7.69
CA GLN A 149 3.41 19.86 -8.95
C GLN A 149 4.42 19.83 -10.10
N THR A 150 4.36 18.82 -10.96
CA THR A 150 5.12 18.82 -12.20
C THR A 150 4.56 19.86 -13.18
N LYS A 151 5.39 20.29 -14.14
CA LYS A 151 4.95 21.14 -15.25
C LYS A 151 4.49 20.36 -16.48
N GLY A 152 4.72 19.05 -16.53
CA GLY A 152 4.25 18.20 -17.62
C GLY A 152 2.84 17.65 -17.36
N ASN A 153 2.18 17.16 -18.40
CA ASN A 153 0.89 16.49 -18.31
C ASN A 153 1.07 15.00 -18.54
N PHE A 154 0.19 14.17 -17.97
CA PHE A 154 0.16 12.71 -18.09
C PHE A 154 0.21 12.19 -19.56
N THR A 155 0.00 13.06 -20.54
CA THR A 155 -0.02 12.79 -21.99
C THR A 155 1.09 13.49 -22.78
N GLY A 156 2.09 14.11 -22.15
CA GLY A 156 3.20 14.84 -22.78
C GLY A 156 4.54 14.56 -22.09
N GLU A 157 5.45 15.53 -22.03
CA GLU A 157 6.81 15.31 -21.50
C GLU A 157 6.87 14.95 -19.99
N GLY A 158 5.77 15.11 -19.24
CA GLY A 158 5.67 14.74 -17.83
C GLY A 158 4.95 13.41 -17.62
N ASN A 159 5.56 12.48 -16.90
CA ASN A 159 4.96 11.16 -16.69
C ASN A 159 4.18 11.01 -15.37
N THR A 160 4.13 12.05 -14.54
CA THR A 160 3.61 12.01 -13.16
C THR A 160 2.91 13.32 -12.82
N ILE A 161 2.18 13.42 -11.70
CA ILE A 161 1.59 14.69 -11.23
C ILE A 161 2.55 15.42 -10.28
N TYR A 162 3.29 14.67 -9.47
CA TYR A 162 4.19 15.20 -8.45
C TYR A 162 5.62 15.21 -8.99
N THR A 163 6.42 16.17 -8.53
CA THR A 163 7.88 16.08 -8.59
C THR A 163 8.34 14.98 -7.63
N GLU A 164 9.36 14.20 -7.97
CA GLU A 164 9.88 13.03 -7.21
C GLU A 164 10.48 13.37 -5.81
N GLN A 165 10.13 14.51 -5.22
CA GLN A 165 10.66 15.03 -3.97
C GLN A 165 9.83 14.60 -2.74
N LEU A 166 9.01 13.57 -2.87
CA LEU A 166 8.08 13.12 -1.82
C LEU A 166 8.11 11.61 -1.66
N THR A 167 7.94 11.16 -0.42
CA THR A 167 7.73 9.76 -0.06
C THR A 167 6.45 9.64 0.75
N LEU A 168 5.56 8.76 0.32
CA LEU A 168 4.35 8.38 1.03
C LEU A 168 4.66 7.21 1.96
N TYR A 169 4.37 7.35 3.24
CA TYR A 169 4.34 6.22 4.18
C TYR A 169 2.89 5.87 4.45
N THR A 170 2.50 4.61 4.24
CA THR A 170 1.15 4.10 4.49
C THR A 170 1.22 2.96 5.50
N SER A 171 0.23 2.85 6.37
CA SER A 171 0.22 1.84 7.43
C SER A 171 0.04 0.42 6.88
N ALA A 172 -0.57 0.26 5.71
CA ALA A 172 -0.78 -1.02 5.04
C ALA A 172 -0.32 -0.95 3.58
N GLU A 173 0.02 -2.09 2.98
CA GLU A 173 0.36 -2.17 1.56
C GLU A 173 -0.77 -1.59 0.70
N PRO A 174 -0.48 -0.71 -0.29
CA PRO A 174 -1.51 -0.15 -1.14
C PRO A 174 -2.31 -1.24 -1.86
N CYS A 175 -3.63 -1.17 -1.74
CA CYS A 175 -4.55 -1.98 -2.53
C CYS A 175 -4.45 -1.62 -4.03
N PRO A 176 -5.06 -2.40 -4.97
CA PRO A 176 -4.94 -2.14 -6.41
C PRO A 176 -5.30 -0.70 -6.82
N MET A 177 -6.33 -0.11 -6.21
CA MET A 177 -6.71 1.28 -6.51
C MET A 177 -5.64 2.28 -6.05
N CYS A 178 -5.16 2.13 -4.80
CA CYS A 178 -4.17 3.02 -4.21
C CYS A 178 -2.82 2.88 -4.89
N PHE A 179 -2.42 1.66 -5.25
CA PHE A 179 -1.20 1.37 -5.99
C PHE A 179 -1.14 2.10 -7.33
N ILE A 180 -2.24 2.07 -8.09
CA ILE A 180 -2.31 2.83 -9.35
C ILE A 180 -2.34 4.34 -9.10
N ARG A 181 -3.05 4.81 -8.06
CA ARG A 181 -3.03 6.24 -7.72
C ARG A 181 -1.63 6.74 -7.39
N VAL A 182 -0.87 6.03 -6.55
CA VAL A 182 0.50 6.43 -6.18
C VAL A 182 1.45 6.42 -7.39
N ALA A 183 1.25 5.47 -8.31
CA ALA A 183 1.98 5.41 -9.57
C ALA A 183 1.66 6.61 -10.49
N ILE A 184 0.39 7.01 -10.60
CA ILE A 184 -0.03 8.18 -11.39
C ILE A 184 0.54 9.47 -10.82
N VAL A 185 0.44 9.67 -9.51
CA VAL A 185 0.99 10.89 -8.90
C VAL A 185 2.51 10.89 -8.93
N GLY A 186 3.16 9.72 -8.93
CA GLY A 186 4.60 9.60 -9.02
C GLY A 186 5.31 9.80 -7.68
N VAL A 187 4.82 9.13 -6.64
CA VAL A 187 5.39 9.20 -5.29
C VAL A 187 5.99 7.86 -4.89
N GLU A 188 7.22 7.86 -4.37
CA GLU A 188 7.77 6.66 -3.74
C GLU A 188 6.91 6.30 -2.52
N THR A 189 6.62 5.01 -2.34
CA THR A 189 5.72 4.55 -1.28
C THR A 189 6.39 3.52 -0.39
N ARG A 190 6.19 3.67 0.92
CA ARG A 190 6.68 2.80 1.98
C ARG A 190 5.51 2.28 2.80
N TYR A 191 5.28 0.97 2.82
CA TYR A 191 4.17 0.38 3.58
C TYR A 191 4.64 -0.32 4.85
N VAL A 192 3.92 -0.12 5.96
CA VAL A 192 4.33 -0.59 7.28
C VAL A 192 4.00 -2.07 7.50
N THR A 193 2.79 -2.51 7.13
CA THR A 193 2.44 -3.93 7.10
C THR A 193 2.00 -4.34 5.71
N THR A 194 2.23 -5.60 5.34
CA THR A 194 1.49 -6.23 4.24
C THR A 194 0.02 -6.30 4.61
N GLY A 195 -0.85 -6.10 3.62
CA GLY A 195 -2.27 -6.35 3.78
C GLY A 195 -2.61 -7.83 3.59
N PRO A 196 -3.75 -8.30 4.10
CA PRO A 196 -4.21 -9.68 3.96
C PRO A 196 -4.68 -9.94 2.52
N ASP A 197 -3.75 -10.35 1.67
CA ASP A 197 -4.01 -10.70 0.27
C ASP A 197 -4.56 -9.55 -0.60
N ASP A 198 -4.75 -8.35 -0.06
CA ASP A 198 -5.33 -7.19 -0.74
C ASP A 198 -4.27 -6.23 -1.30
N GLY A 199 -2.99 -6.48 -1.04
CA GLY A 199 -1.86 -5.74 -1.58
C GLY A 199 -1.66 -5.94 -3.08
N MET A 200 -1.17 -4.89 -3.76
CA MET A 200 -0.92 -4.93 -5.20
C MET A 200 0.57 -5.05 -5.57
N ASN A 201 1.50 -4.78 -4.65
CA ASN A 201 2.92 -4.63 -4.99
C ASN A 201 3.52 -5.91 -5.57
N ALA A 202 3.30 -7.04 -4.89
CA ALA A 202 3.73 -8.35 -5.38
C ALA A 202 3.03 -8.80 -6.68
N ARG A 203 1.90 -8.14 -7.02
CA ARG A 203 1.04 -8.44 -8.18
C ARG A 203 1.16 -7.42 -9.29
N ALA A 204 2.13 -6.50 -9.23
CA ALA A 204 2.27 -5.44 -10.22
C ALA A 204 2.37 -5.99 -11.65
N SER A 205 2.96 -7.18 -11.86
CA SER A 205 3.05 -7.83 -13.17
C SER A 205 1.70 -8.26 -13.78
N CYS A 206 0.63 -8.30 -12.99
CA CYS A 206 -0.73 -8.57 -13.46
C CYS A 206 -1.39 -7.34 -14.10
N LEU A 207 -0.77 -6.16 -13.99
CA LEU A 207 -1.28 -4.94 -14.61
C LEU A 207 -1.12 -4.95 -16.13
N PRO A 208 -2.01 -4.27 -16.88
CA PRO A 208 -1.78 -4.01 -18.31
C PRO A 208 -0.41 -3.34 -18.54
N PRO A 209 0.25 -3.57 -19.69
CA PRO A 209 1.65 -3.16 -19.90
C PRO A 209 1.95 -1.69 -19.57
N PHE A 210 1.06 -0.77 -19.93
CA PHE A 210 1.19 0.64 -19.59
C PHE A 210 1.23 0.89 -18.08
N TRP A 211 0.27 0.32 -17.34
CA TRP A 211 0.15 0.48 -15.89
C TRP A 211 1.30 -0.21 -15.14
N TYR A 212 1.73 -1.38 -15.62
CA TYR A 212 2.93 -2.01 -15.11
C TYR A 212 4.14 -1.08 -15.29
N GLN A 213 4.43 -0.63 -16.51
CA GLN A 213 5.56 0.27 -16.79
C GLN A 213 5.51 1.57 -15.98
N LEU A 214 4.33 2.16 -15.81
CA LEU A 214 4.14 3.34 -14.98
C LEU A 214 4.48 3.06 -13.52
N SER A 215 3.95 1.95 -12.96
CA SER A 215 4.22 1.55 -11.57
C SER A 215 5.70 1.28 -11.29
N GLN A 216 6.48 0.88 -12.30
CA GLN A 216 7.91 0.63 -12.15
C GLN A 216 8.76 1.90 -12.05
N LYS A 217 8.20 3.09 -12.32
CA LYS A 217 8.94 4.36 -12.24
C LYS A 217 9.20 4.81 -10.80
N HIS A 218 8.36 4.39 -9.85
CA HIS A 218 8.49 4.74 -8.44
C HIS A 218 8.39 3.50 -7.57
N LYS A 219 9.26 3.42 -6.57
CA LYS A 219 9.35 2.24 -5.72
C LYS A 219 8.17 2.20 -4.75
N VAL A 220 7.56 1.02 -4.65
CA VAL A 220 6.63 0.66 -3.56
C VAL A 220 7.29 -0.47 -2.79
N LEU A 221 7.67 -0.22 -1.53
CA LEU A 221 8.48 -1.15 -0.74
C LEU A 221 8.00 -1.20 0.71
N ALA A 222 8.26 -2.30 1.40
CA ALA A 222 8.07 -2.35 2.84
C ALA A 222 8.97 -1.30 3.54
N ALA A 223 8.41 -0.63 4.54
CA ALA A 223 9.13 0.33 5.38
C ALA A 223 10.04 -0.43 6.36
N ARG A 224 11.29 0.01 6.53
CA ARG A 224 12.20 -0.49 7.56
C ARG A 224 11.82 0.09 8.91
N SER A 225 10.79 -0.50 9.51
CA SER A 225 10.15 -0.11 10.77
C SER A 225 10.21 -1.25 11.78
N ALA A 226 10.08 -0.91 13.07
CA ALA A 226 10.13 -1.89 14.15
C ALA A 226 8.95 -2.88 14.05
N PRO A 227 9.15 -4.18 14.35
CA PRO A 227 8.10 -5.19 14.27
C PRO A 227 6.84 -4.87 15.10
N VAL A 228 6.97 -4.08 16.17
CA VAL A 228 5.82 -3.66 16.97
C VAL A 228 4.89 -2.72 16.20
N LEU A 229 5.42 -1.80 15.38
CA LEU A 229 4.61 -0.91 14.56
C LEU A 229 3.93 -1.67 13.41
N GLN A 230 4.63 -2.63 12.81
CA GLN A 230 4.08 -3.53 11.78
C GLN A 230 2.86 -4.29 12.32
N ARG A 231 3.02 -4.96 13.47
CA ARG A 231 1.93 -5.68 14.15
C ARG A 231 0.79 -4.75 14.57
N MET A 232 1.10 -3.54 15.01
CA MET A 232 0.10 -2.56 15.42
C MET A 232 -0.71 -2.04 14.24
N ALA A 233 -0.07 -1.69 13.12
CA ALA A 233 -0.75 -1.31 11.88
C ALA A 233 -1.68 -2.43 11.39
N HIS A 234 -1.19 -3.67 11.40
CA HIS A 234 -1.98 -4.86 11.08
C HIS A 234 -3.23 -4.99 11.96
N CYS A 235 -3.07 -4.87 13.28
CA CYS A 235 -4.21 -4.99 14.20
C CYS A 235 -5.22 -3.83 14.03
N LEU A 236 -4.74 -2.62 13.72
CA LEU A 236 -5.60 -1.46 13.49
C LEU A 236 -6.46 -1.62 12.24
N PHE A 237 -5.88 -2.16 11.15
CA PHE A 237 -6.62 -2.46 9.91
C PHE A 237 -7.83 -3.37 10.16
N TYR A 238 -7.70 -4.30 11.12
CA TYR A 238 -8.74 -5.25 11.49
C TYR A 238 -9.62 -4.80 12.65
N SER A 239 -9.47 -3.58 13.15
CA SER A 239 -10.16 -3.11 14.35
C SER A 239 -11.70 -3.12 14.27
N PHE A 240 -12.27 -3.22 13.07
CA PHE A 240 -13.70 -3.43 12.84
C PHE A 240 -14.21 -4.80 13.35
N LEU A 241 -13.34 -5.79 13.55
CA LEU A 241 -13.71 -7.08 14.15
C LEU A 241 -13.89 -7.02 15.67
N LEU A 242 -13.60 -5.86 16.30
CA LEU A 242 -13.80 -5.65 17.73
C LEU A 242 -15.22 -5.19 18.08
N ASP A 243 -15.98 -4.75 17.08
CA ASP A 243 -17.38 -4.33 17.21
C ASP A 243 -18.35 -5.53 17.30
#